data_AF-A0A352T9D1-F1
#
_entry.id   AF-A0A352T9D1-F1
#
_cell.length_a   1.000
_cell.length_b   1.000
_cell.length_c   1.000
_cell.angle_alpha   90.00
_cell.angle_beta   90.00
_cell.angle_gamma   90.00
#
_symmetry.space_group_name_H-M   'P 1'
#
loop_
_entity.id
_entity.type
_entity.pdbx_description
1 polymer ?
#
loop_
_entity_poly.entity_id
_entity_poly.type
_entity_poly.pdbx_seq_one_letter_code
_entity_poly.pdbx_strand_id
1 'polypeptide(L)'
;MGRTPLPMTFNTKRAVLVLSAALLFFTAYSYAQTEVLYQYPGDIGMWQHIYEKSAAYIMPDAKPRSVMIPHHDITTAQQNSMYKAIAQKLQPSVIVVIGPDHYEKGKACITIPTDDISYCTPQGKLELAKDLLHKLCQSELSNSISVQSDLWQQEHAIYAHTPFLGKYFPQAALLPIVLKPLASDSEFESMKVLARVLSDILPEDALIVASVDCSHYQIPRMTALHDSVTKNTIANKEDPRYIEVDSPETLTFLTEYNRLTKANLPVLIDMTSTYDFIPRDDVESTSHLYWAFYNDTYREQIQRFKQKTSTLTQRTDTGYYQSTKNQTILIAGSGQVNAGIRTYWIWDRNKNASDSAEVLLRDLAGKEARFLSGFDALIFDPKVGTNFTQTKHGTTLFVQSISASELTSFVPQKSNAQTVSILVVTAQNNETTDIKDLFMFQTNYDVLILRYNDARNDTLVYVSALHTVWNLGVLYDSEGKSIEGALLALDWHNSDIKTELFEYTSETGLVPAIAQFAEEEDATYVQSGSK
;
A
#
# COMPACT_ATOMS: atom_id res chain seq x y z
N MET A 1 -20.15 -98.43 -3.21
CA MET A 1 -19.17 -99.54 -3.33
C MET A 1 -17.94 -99.02 -4.06
N GLY A 2 -16.72 -99.29 -3.54
CA GLY A 2 -15.49 -99.32 -4.36
C GLY A 2 -14.56 -98.09 -4.39
N ARG A 3 -13.74 -97.93 -3.34
CA ARG A 3 -12.27 -97.64 -3.29
C ARG A 3 -11.59 -97.07 -4.57
N THR A 4 -11.08 -95.82 -4.56
CA THR A 4 -9.65 -95.33 -4.41
C THR A 4 -8.67 -95.70 -5.56
N PRO A 5 -7.50 -95.03 -5.81
CA PRO A 5 -6.80 -93.95 -5.06
C PRO A 5 -6.14 -92.80 -5.91
N LEU A 6 -5.65 -91.77 -5.19
CA LEU A 6 -4.56 -90.82 -5.54
C LEU A 6 -3.22 -91.56 -5.81
N PRO A 7 -2.18 -91.02 -6.53
CA PRO A 7 -1.40 -89.85 -6.06
C PRO A 7 -0.61 -89.01 -7.11
N MET A 8 -0.14 -87.82 -6.73
CA MET A 8 1.30 -87.47 -6.64
C MET A 8 1.49 -85.96 -6.46
N THR A 9 2.41 -85.62 -5.57
CA THR A 9 2.81 -84.27 -5.18
C THR A 9 4.27 -83.98 -5.57
N PHE A 10 4.58 -82.69 -5.77
CA PHE A 10 5.90 -82.01 -5.72
C PHE A 10 6.94 -82.38 -6.83
N ASN A 11 7.83 -81.51 -7.35
CA ASN A 11 8.24 -80.13 -7.03
C ASN A 11 9.04 -79.53 -8.21
N THR A 12 9.08 -78.19 -8.27
CA THR A 12 10.16 -77.31 -8.78
C THR A 12 10.81 -77.56 -10.16
N LYS A 13 10.61 -76.62 -11.09
CA LYS A 13 11.64 -75.65 -11.50
C LYS A 13 11.08 -74.60 -12.47
N ARG A 14 11.41 -73.34 -12.15
CA ARG A 14 11.13 -72.11 -12.89
C ARG A 14 11.77 -72.10 -14.28
N ALA A 15 11.11 -71.33 -15.16
CA ALA A 15 11.67 -70.43 -16.18
C ALA A 15 11.23 -70.77 -17.61
N VAL A 16 10.13 -70.16 -18.06
CA VAL A 16 9.93 -69.79 -19.46
C VAL A 16 9.27 -68.41 -19.53
N LEU A 17 9.96 -67.53 -20.25
CA LEU A 17 9.55 -66.26 -20.82
C LEU A 17 8.05 -66.14 -21.13
N VAL A 18 7.43 -65.07 -20.66
CA VAL A 18 6.37 -64.38 -21.43
C VAL A 18 6.86 -62.96 -21.64
N LEU A 19 7.43 -62.69 -22.82
CA LEU A 19 7.60 -61.34 -23.33
C LEU A 19 6.20 -60.75 -23.53
N SER A 20 5.76 -59.91 -22.60
CA SER A 20 4.68 -58.96 -22.85
C SER A 20 5.34 -57.67 -23.34
N ALA A 21 5.10 -57.35 -24.60
CA ALA A 21 5.41 -56.06 -25.18
C ALA A 21 4.61 -54.96 -24.47
N ALA A 22 5.13 -54.43 -23.36
CA ALA A 22 4.73 -53.14 -22.85
C ALA A 22 5.54 -52.09 -23.61
N LEU A 23 4.96 -51.60 -24.70
CA LEU A 23 5.36 -50.33 -25.29
C LEU A 23 5.36 -49.29 -24.16
N LEU A 24 6.56 -48.83 -23.79
CA LEU A 24 6.77 -47.59 -23.05
C LEU A 24 6.35 -46.43 -23.97
N PHE A 25 5.03 -46.19 -24.05
CA PHE A 25 4.53 -44.86 -24.40
C PHE A 25 4.82 -43.96 -23.19
N PHE A 26 6.01 -43.38 -23.16
CA PHE A 26 6.21 -42.11 -22.46
C PHE A 26 5.33 -41.08 -23.19
N THR A 27 4.10 -40.92 -22.71
CA THR A 27 3.36 -39.70 -22.98
C THR A 27 4.07 -38.60 -22.21
N ALA A 28 4.96 -37.88 -22.90
CA ALA A 28 5.27 -36.53 -22.49
C ALA A 28 3.94 -35.77 -22.57
N TYR A 29 3.24 -35.65 -21.44
CA TYR A 29 2.26 -34.61 -21.27
C TYR A 29 3.04 -33.30 -21.39
N SER A 30 3.09 -32.74 -22.60
CA SER A 30 3.39 -31.34 -22.79
C SER A 30 2.27 -30.60 -22.07
N TYR A 31 2.46 -30.25 -20.80
CA TYR A 31 1.60 -29.25 -20.18
C TYR A 31 1.62 -28.04 -21.12
N ALA A 32 0.44 -27.63 -21.57
CA ALA A 32 0.33 -26.43 -22.38
C ALA A 32 0.91 -25.27 -21.57
N GLN A 33 1.93 -24.61 -22.11
CA GLN A 33 2.55 -23.47 -21.45
C GLN A 33 1.48 -22.40 -21.26
N THR A 34 1.26 -21.96 -20.03
CA THR A 34 0.28 -20.90 -19.74
C THR A 34 0.95 -19.56 -20.02
N GLU A 35 0.49 -18.87 -21.05
CA GLU A 35 1.03 -17.56 -21.43
C GLU A 35 0.33 -16.44 -20.65
N VAL A 36 1.14 -15.56 -20.07
CA VAL A 36 0.70 -14.30 -19.47
C VAL A 36 1.03 -13.20 -20.46
N LEU A 37 -0.01 -12.52 -20.94
CA LEU A 37 0.12 -11.42 -21.89
C LEU A 37 0.44 -10.12 -21.16
N TYR A 38 0.95 -9.16 -21.91
CA TYR A 38 1.23 -7.79 -21.47
C TYR A 38 0.16 -6.84 -22.01
N GLN A 39 0.15 -5.57 -21.57
CA GLN A 39 -0.81 -4.58 -22.06
C GLN A 39 -0.75 -4.42 -23.59
N TYR A 40 -1.92 -4.40 -24.22
CA TYR A 40 -2.06 -4.23 -25.67
C TYR A 40 -1.17 -5.23 -26.46
N PRO A 41 -1.35 -6.54 -26.26
CA PRO A 41 -0.48 -7.54 -26.86
C PRO A 41 -0.62 -7.51 -28.39
N GLY A 42 0.52 -7.42 -29.09
CA GLY A 42 0.57 -7.33 -30.55
C GLY A 42 0.59 -5.91 -31.12
N ASP A 43 0.38 -4.86 -30.31
CA ASP A 43 0.54 -3.48 -30.76
C ASP A 43 2.03 -3.04 -30.73
N ILE A 44 2.80 -3.59 -31.66
CA ILE A 44 4.24 -3.34 -31.76
C ILE A 44 4.54 -1.85 -31.98
N GLY A 45 3.67 -1.14 -32.72
CA GLY A 45 3.83 0.28 -33.02
C GLY A 45 3.71 1.16 -31.79
N MET A 46 2.70 0.91 -30.94
CA MET A 46 2.55 1.60 -29.66
C MET A 46 3.77 1.39 -28.75
N TRP A 47 4.22 0.14 -28.61
CA TRP A 47 5.38 -0.17 -27.76
C TRP A 47 6.68 0.45 -28.29
N GLN A 48 6.93 0.42 -29.60
CA GLN A 48 8.06 1.12 -30.22
C GLN A 48 8.01 2.62 -29.92
N HIS A 49 6.84 3.25 -30.07
CA HIS A 49 6.64 4.66 -29.75
C HIS A 49 6.99 4.97 -28.29
N ILE A 50 6.48 4.19 -27.34
CA ILE A 50 6.75 4.35 -25.91
C ILE A 50 8.25 4.29 -25.64
N TYR A 51 8.95 3.26 -26.12
CA TYR A 51 10.38 3.07 -25.86
C TYR A 51 11.24 4.22 -26.40
N GLU A 52 10.91 4.74 -27.58
CA GLU A 52 11.66 5.79 -28.26
C GLU A 52 11.40 7.18 -27.66
N LYS A 53 10.16 7.49 -27.29
CA LYS A 53 9.76 8.85 -26.91
C LYS A 53 10.13 9.23 -25.49
N SER A 54 10.13 8.30 -24.52
CA SER A 54 10.48 8.67 -23.16
C SER A 54 11.99 8.85 -22.98
N ALA A 55 12.39 9.97 -22.38
CA ALA A 55 13.74 10.19 -21.89
C ALA A 55 13.98 9.34 -20.64
N ALA A 56 15.24 8.94 -20.39
CA ALA A 56 15.58 8.31 -19.11
C ALA A 56 15.49 9.34 -17.98
N TYR A 57 14.97 8.95 -16.82
CA TYR A 57 15.10 9.76 -15.62
C TYR A 57 16.56 9.95 -15.22
N ILE A 58 16.85 11.07 -14.56
CA ILE A 58 18.16 11.29 -13.96
C ILE A 58 18.19 10.53 -12.62
N MET A 59 19.11 9.59 -12.50
CA MET A 59 19.35 8.84 -11.26
C MET A 59 20.75 9.11 -10.71
N PRO A 60 20.97 8.92 -9.39
CA PRO A 60 22.31 8.87 -8.80
C PRO A 60 23.27 8.00 -9.60
N ASP A 61 24.54 8.39 -9.63
CA ASP A 61 25.60 7.58 -10.25
C ASP A 61 26.03 6.43 -9.34
N ALA A 62 25.08 5.52 -9.12
CA ALA A 62 25.15 4.38 -8.24
C ALA A 62 24.20 3.29 -8.75
N LYS A 63 24.45 2.04 -8.33
CA LYS A 63 23.57 0.92 -8.64
C LYS A 63 22.46 0.81 -7.58
N PRO A 64 21.18 0.99 -7.93
CA PRO A 64 20.09 0.71 -7.01
C PRO A 64 20.07 -0.80 -6.69
N ARG A 65 19.79 -1.13 -5.43
CA ARG A 65 19.58 -2.52 -4.98
C ARG A 65 18.12 -2.93 -5.12
N SER A 66 17.21 -1.98 -4.96
CA SER A 66 15.79 -2.13 -5.19
C SER A 66 15.20 -0.82 -5.69
N VAL A 67 14.02 -0.92 -6.31
CA VAL A 67 13.23 0.21 -6.80
C VAL A 67 11.75 -0.03 -6.47
N MET A 68 11.01 1.06 -6.32
CA MET A 68 9.54 1.06 -6.30
C MET A 68 9.08 1.69 -7.61
N ILE A 69 8.27 0.95 -8.37
CA ILE A 69 7.74 1.37 -9.67
C ILE A 69 6.23 1.06 -9.68
N PRO A 70 5.36 2.07 -9.83
CA PRO A 70 3.91 1.90 -10.00
C PRO A 70 3.54 0.97 -11.16
N HIS A 71 2.34 0.38 -11.13
CA HIS A 71 1.77 -0.46 -12.19
C HIS A 71 0.48 0.11 -12.81
N HIS A 72 0.01 1.29 -12.41
CA HIS A 72 -1.08 1.99 -13.10
C HIS A 72 -0.70 2.35 -14.55
N ASP A 73 -1.47 1.83 -15.52
CA ASP A 73 -1.20 1.94 -16.97
C ASP A 73 -1.02 3.37 -17.51
N ILE A 74 -1.68 4.38 -16.91
CA ILE A 74 -1.51 5.80 -17.31
C ILE A 74 -0.04 6.24 -17.24
N THR A 75 0.78 5.54 -16.45
CA THR A 75 2.18 5.83 -16.23
C THR A 75 3.16 5.08 -17.13
N THR A 76 2.69 4.40 -18.17
CA THR A 76 3.54 3.57 -19.05
C THR A 76 4.76 4.34 -19.59
N ALA A 77 4.62 5.64 -19.87
CA ALA A 77 5.73 6.49 -20.31
C ALA A 77 6.75 6.79 -19.19
N GLN A 78 6.30 6.95 -17.95
CA GLN A 78 7.11 7.16 -16.75
C GLN A 78 7.81 5.87 -16.32
N GLN A 79 7.12 4.72 -16.34
CA GLN A 79 7.71 3.40 -16.17
C GLN A 79 8.86 3.18 -17.18
N ASN A 80 8.63 3.51 -18.46
CA ASN A 80 9.68 3.44 -19.47
C ASN A 80 10.89 4.32 -19.12
N SER A 81 10.65 5.55 -18.65
CA SER A 81 11.69 6.51 -18.25
C SER A 81 12.53 5.98 -17.09
N MET A 82 11.89 5.34 -16.11
CA MET A 82 12.54 4.71 -14.96
C MET A 82 13.37 3.49 -15.37
N TYR A 83 12.79 2.54 -16.12
CA TYR A 83 13.51 1.35 -16.56
C TYR A 83 14.69 1.67 -17.48
N LYS A 84 14.54 2.64 -18.38
CA LYS A 84 15.62 3.14 -19.23
C LYS A 84 16.75 3.75 -18.40
N ALA A 85 16.44 4.44 -17.30
CA ALA A 85 17.44 4.98 -16.38
C ALA A 85 18.15 3.88 -15.59
N ILE A 86 17.41 2.90 -15.06
CA ILE A 86 17.96 1.73 -14.35
C ILE A 86 18.91 0.97 -15.27
N ALA A 87 18.53 0.72 -16.52
CA ALA A 87 19.33 -0.02 -17.49
C ALA A 87 20.70 0.63 -17.82
N GLN A 88 20.82 1.95 -17.62
CA GLN A 88 22.09 2.67 -17.74
C GLN A 88 23.01 2.48 -16.51
N LYS A 89 22.48 1.99 -15.39
CA LYS A 89 23.21 1.82 -14.12
C LYS A 89 23.60 0.37 -13.84
N LEU A 90 22.75 -0.59 -14.16
CA LEU A 90 23.02 -2.01 -13.97
C LEU A 90 22.31 -2.90 -15.00
N GLN A 91 22.79 -4.13 -15.11
CA GLN A 91 22.21 -5.23 -15.88
C GLN A 91 22.16 -6.46 -14.96
N PRO A 92 21.05 -6.67 -14.24
CA PRO A 92 20.93 -7.74 -13.24
C PRO A 92 20.73 -9.11 -13.91
N SER A 93 21.26 -10.17 -13.32
CA SER A 93 20.99 -11.55 -13.73
C SER A 93 19.58 -12.03 -13.36
N VAL A 94 19.01 -11.47 -12.29
CA VAL A 94 17.67 -11.78 -11.78
C VAL A 94 16.92 -10.50 -11.45
N ILE A 95 15.68 -10.42 -11.88
CA ILE A 95 14.75 -9.36 -11.48
C ILE A 95 13.60 -10.00 -10.72
N VAL A 96 13.43 -9.61 -9.47
CA VAL A 96 12.24 -9.93 -8.70
C VAL A 96 11.22 -8.83 -8.95
N VAL A 97 10.03 -9.18 -9.43
CA VAL A 97 8.90 -8.26 -9.44
C VAL A 97 7.93 -8.74 -8.38
N ILE A 98 7.66 -7.89 -7.40
CA ILE A 98 6.81 -8.20 -6.27
C ILE A 98 5.74 -7.13 -6.11
N GLY A 99 4.47 -7.51 -5.96
CA GLY A 99 3.35 -6.58 -5.88
C GLY A 99 2.10 -7.22 -5.27
N PRO A 100 0.96 -6.50 -5.22
CA PRO A 100 -0.29 -7.01 -4.70
C PRO A 100 -0.88 -8.15 -5.56
N ASP A 101 -1.64 -9.03 -4.90
CA ASP A 101 -2.66 -9.89 -5.51
C ASP A 101 -4.00 -9.15 -5.48
N HIS A 102 -4.28 -8.38 -6.52
CA HIS A 102 -5.46 -7.50 -6.62
C HIS A 102 -6.77 -8.27 -6.54
N TYR A 103 -6.75 -9.51 -7.03
CA TYR A 103 -7.93 -10.37 -7.11
C TYR A 103 -8.08 -11.29 -5.89
N GLU A 104 -7.13 -11.24 -4.94
CA GLU A 104 -7.04 -12.11 -3.77
C GLU A 104 -7.14 -13.61 -4.08
N LYS A 105 -6.70 -14.03 -5.28
CA LYS A 105 -6.81 -15.41 -5.79
C LYS A 105 -5.73 -16.35 -5.25
N GLY A 106 -4.72 -15.81 -4.58
CA GLY A 106 -3.71 -16.55 -3.86
C GLY A 106 -4.32 -17.46 -2.79
N LYS A 107 -3.81 -18.69 -2.70
CA LYS A 107 -4.23 -19.67 -1.67
C LYS A 107 -3.45 -19.55 -0.36
N ALA A 108 -2.40 -18.72 -0.34
CA ALA A 108 -1.60 -18.37 0.82
C ALA A 108 -1.22 -16.88 0.74
N CYS A 109 -0.54 -16.33 1.76
CA CYS A 109 -0.17 -14.91 1.75
C CYS A 109 0.85 -14.54 0.67
N ILE A 110 1.65 -15.52 0.21
CA ILE A 110 2.60 -15.38 -0.90
C ILE A 110 2.16 -16.31 -2.02
N THR A 111 2.11 -15.82 -3.25
CA THR A 111 1.87 -16.67 -4.44
C THR A 111 2.97 -16.51 -5.46
N ILE A 112 3.42 -17.65 -6.00
CA ILE A 112 4.45 -17.75 -7.03
C ILE A 112 3.95 -18.66 -8.18
N PRO A 113 4.46 -18.49 -9.42
CA PRO A 113 3.97 -19.24 -10.56
C PRO A 113 4.45 -20.69 -10.55
N THR A 114 3.72 -21.55 -11.24
CA THR A 114 4.22 -22.85 -11.69
C THR A 114 5.24 -22.69 -12.82
N ASP A 115 6.09 -23.70 -13.03
CA ASP A 115 7.21 -23.66 -14.00
C ASP A 115 6.77 -23.57 -15.49
N ASP A 116 5.50 -23.84 -15.78
CA ASP A 116 4.87 -23.78 -17.10
C ASP A 116 4.29 -22.40 -17.45
N ILE A 117 4.38 -21.43 -16.54
CA ILE A 117 4.02 -20.03 -16.82
C ILE A 117 5.08 -19.37 -17.69
N SER A 118 4.66 -18.55 -18.64
CA SER A 118 5.55 -17.75 -19.48
C SER A 118 5.00 -16.34 -19.67
N TYR A 119 5.82 -15.35 -19.33
CA TYR A 119 5.47 -13.95 -19.54
C TYR A 119 5.89 -13.52 -20.92
N CYS A 120 4.91 -13.17 -21.75
CA CYS A 120 5.11 -12.58 -23.04
C CYS A 120 5.48 -11.09 -22.90
N THR A 121 6.26 -10.59 -23.85
CA THR A 121 6.63 -9.17 -23.99
C THR A 121 6.63 -8.82 -25.47
N PRO A 122 6.70 -7.52 -25.84
CA PRO A 122 6.86 -7.14 -27.24
C PRO A 122 8.17 -7.66 -27.89
N GLN A 123 9.18 -8.04 -27.10
CA GLN A 123 10.48 -8.55 -27.58
C GLN A 123 10.61 -10.08 -27.56
N GLY A 124 9.62 -10.80 -27.03
CA GLY A 124 9.68 -12.24 -26.81
C GLY A 124 9.24 -12.64 -25.42
N LYS A 125 9.61 -13.84 -24.98
CA LYS A 125 9.23 -14.37 -23.66
C LYS A 125 10.35 -14.11 -22.64
N LEU A 126 9.98 -13.81 -21.40
CA LEU A 126 10.91 -13.76 -20.28
C LEU A 126 11.17 -15.17 -19.74
N GLU A 127 12.41 -15.43 -19.35
CA GLU A 127 12.78 -16.64 -18.62
C GLU A 127 12.39 -16.51 -17.14
N LEU A 128 11.81 -17.56 -16.56
CA LEU A 128 11.55 -17.61 -15.12
C LEU A 128 12.78 -18.07 -14.36
N ALA A 129 13.03 -17.48 -13.19
CA ALA A 129 14.08 -17.91 -12.27
C ALA A 129 13.66 -19.18 -11.49
N LYS A 130 13.48 -20.30 -12.20
CA LYS A 130 12.93 -21.57 -11.67
C LYS A 130 13.67 -22.10 -10.45
N ASP A 131 14.99 -22.07 -10.46
CA ASP A 131 15.81 -22.49 -9.31
C ASP A 131 15.51 -21.66 -8.05
N LEU A 132 15.21 -20.37 -8.20
CA LEU A 132 14.84 -19.49 -7.09
C LEU A 132 13.40 -19.75 -6.60
N LEU A 133 12.45 -20.02 -7.51
CA LEU A 133 11.10 -20.46 -7.16
C LEU A 133 11.16 -21.72 -6.29
N HIS A 134 11.96 -22.71 -6.69
CA HIS A 134 12.11 -23.96 -5.94
C HIS A 134 12.78 -23.76 -4.59
N LYS A 135 13.84 -22.93 -4.51
CA LYS A 135 14.47 -22.57 -3.23
C LYS A 135 13.50 -21.86 -2.29
N LEU A 136 12.64 -20.99 -2.81
CA LEU A 136 11.64 -20.29 -2.02
C LEU A 136 10.61 -21.26 -1.44
N CYS A 137 10.12 -22.22 -2.23
CA CYS A 137 9.25 -23.31 -1.74
C CYS A 137 9.90 -24.23 -0.69
N GLN A 138 11.22 -24.36 -0.70
CA GLN A 138 11.97 -25.19 0.26
C GLN A 138 12.39 -24.42 1.51
N SER A 139 12.10 -23.12 1.58
CA SER A 139 12.41 -22.28 2.73
C SER A 139 11.44 -22.51 3.89
N GLU A 140 11.69 -21.82 5.00
CA GLU A 140 10.78 -21.76 6.15
C GLU A 140 9.39 -21.18 5.80
N LEU A 141 9.23 -20.55 4.63
CA LEU A 141 7.95 -20.01 4.12
C LEU A 141 7.09 -21.04 3.39
N SER A 142 7.48 -22.32 3.34
CA SER A 142 6.75 -23.35 2.58
C SER A 142 5.25 -23.43 2.88
N ASN A 143 4.82 -23.13 4.11
CA ASN A 143 3.40 -23.09 4.50
C ASN A 143 2.70 -21.75 4.19
N SER A 144 3.47 -20.71 3.89
CA SER A 144 3.01 -19.36 3.56
C SER A 144 2.99 -19.11 2.04
N ILE A 145 3.50 -20.06 1.24
CA ILE A 145 3.60 -19.98 -0.21
C ILE A 145 2.56 -20.88 -0.86
N SER A 146 1.88 -20.32 -1.86
CA SER A 146 1.05 -21.05 -2.81
C SER A 146 1.71 -21.01 -4.19
N VAL A 147 1.73 -22.15 -4.88
CA VAL A 147 2.20 -22.26 -6.26
C VAL A 147 0.98 -22.42 -7.17
N GLN A 148 0.75 -21.46 -8.07
CA GLN A 148 -0.48 -21.38 -8.87
C GLN A 148 -0.19 -21.00 -10.33
N SER A 149 -1.06 -21.42 -11.24
CA SER A 149 -0.98 -21.09 -12.67
C SER A 149 -2.08 -20.10 -13.12
N ASP A 150 -3.17 -19.98 -12.37
CA ASP A 150 -4.44 -19.43 -12.84
C ASP A 150 -4.60 -17.91 -12.66
N LEU A 151 -3.98 -17.30 -11.64
CA LEU A 151 -4.16 -15.86 -11.37
C LEU A 151 -3.37 -14.94 -12.31
N TRP A 152 -2.24 -15.42 -12.84
CA TRP A 152 -1.24 -14.57 -13.50
C TRP A 152 -1.71 -13.92 -14.80
N GLN A 153 -2.70 -14.49 -15.47
CA GLN A 153 -3.27 -13.91 -16.69
C GLN A 153 -4.12 -12.66 -16.41
N GLN A 154 -4.59 -12.50 -15.18
CA GLN A 154 -5.39 -11.36 -14.75
C GLN A 154 -4.57 -10.38 -13.91
N GLU A 155 -3.59 -10.88 -13.16
CA GLU A 155 -2.80 -10.09 -12.23
C GLU A 155 -1.81 -9.14 -12.91
N HIS A 156 -2.15 -7.85 -12.89
CA HIS A 156 -1.44 -6.78 -13.59
C HIS A 156 -0.26 -6.20 -12.83
N ALA A 157 -0.18 -6.41 -11.51
CA ALA A 157 0.94 -5.96 -10.68
C ALA A 157 2.30 -6.48 -11.20
N ILE A 158 2.31 -7.63 -11.88
CA ILE A 158 3.53 -8.19 -12.48
C ILE A 158 3.61 -7.91 -13.98
N TYR A 159 2.57 -8.25 -14.75
CA TYR A 159 2.68 -8.16 -16.21
C TYR A 159 2.87 -6.72 -16.71
N ALA A 160 2.50 -5.71 -15.92
CA ALA A 160 2.72 -4.31 -16.28
C ALA A 160 4.19 -3.94 -16.43
N HIS A 161 5.08 -4.69 -15.78
CA HIS A 161 6.52 -4.45 -15.85
C HIS A 161 7.19 -5.20 -16.99
N THR A 162 6.59 -6.29 -17.48
CA THR A 162 7.26 -7.23 -18.38
C THR A 162 7.66 -6.64 -19.74
N PRO A 163 6.91 -5.70 -20.35
CA PRO A 163 7.36 -5.03 -21.57
C PRO A 163 8.69 -4.29 -21.41
N PHE A 164 8.96 -3.74 -20.23
CA PHE A 164 10.21 -3.04 -19.96
C PHE A 164 11.33 -4.01 -19.61
N LEU A 165 11.01 -5.09 -18.89
CA LEU A 165 11.99 -6.14 -18.61
C LEU A 165 12.50 -6.77 -19.90
N GLY A 166 11.60 -7.13 -20.83
CA GLY A 166 11.98 -7.70 -22.13
C GLY A 166 12.80 -6.73 -22.98
N LYS A 167 12.52 -5.43 -22.89
CA LYS A 167 13.24 -4.39 -23.64
C LYS A 167 14.63 -4.11 -23.10
N TYR A 168 14.77 -3.96 -21.78
CA TYR A 168 15.96 -3.39 -21.15
C TYR A 168 16.84 -4.41 -20.44
N PHE A 169 16.30 -5.58 -20.10
CA PHE A 169 16.98 -6.66 -19.38
C PHE A 169 16.68 -8.03 -20.00
N PRO A 170 16.88 -8.22 -21.32
CA PRO A 170 16.48 -9.46 -22.02
C PRO A 170 17.20 -10.73 -21.55
N GLN A 171 18.28 -10.59 -20.78
CA GLN A 171 19.05 -11.71 -20.21
C GLN A 171 18.69 -12.02 -18.76
N ALA A 172 17.89 -11.16 -18.10
CA ALA A 172 17.52 -11.35 -16.71
C ALA A 172 16.42 -12.41 -16.59
N ALA A 173 16.55 -13.29 -15.60
CA ALA A 173 15.46 -14.19 -15.22
C ALA A 173 14.47 -13.46 -14.28
N LEU A 174 13.18 -13.63 -14.56
CA LEU A 174 12.08 -13.06 -13.76
C LEU A 174 11.73 -13.98 -12.59
N LEU A 175 11.68 -13.43 -11.39
CA LEU A 175 11.06 -14.05 -10.21
C LEU A 175 9.80 -13.23 -9.84
N PRO A 176 8.61 -13.64 -10.29
CA PRO A 176 7.38 -12.91 -9.99
C PRO A 176 6.77 -13.43 -8.69
N ILE A 177 6.32 -12.51 -7.83
CA ILE A 177 5.73 -12.80 -6.53
C ILE A 177 4.54 -11.86 -6.33
N VAL A 178 3.36 -12.40 -6.00
CA VAL A 178 2.23 -11.56 -5.57
C VAL A 178 1.89 -11.83 -4.11
N LEU A 179 1.44 -10.78 -3.43
CA LEU A 179 1.18 -10.76 -1.99
C LEU A 179 -0.29 -10.45 -1.75
N LYS A 180 -0.96 -11.29 -0.98
CA LYS A 180 -2.35 -11.00 -0.57
C LYS A 180 -2.38 -9.82 0.40
N PRO A 181 -3.48 -9.05 0.44
CA PRO A 181 -3.74 -8.12 1.53
C PRO A 181 -3.69 -8.85 2.88
N LEU A 182 -2.96 -8.30 3.85
CA LEU A 182 -2.77 -8.87 5.19
C LEU A 182 -3.37 -7.95 6.25
N ALA A 183 -3.86 -8.53 7.35
CA ALA A 183 -4.58 -7.77 8.36
C ALA A 183 -4.13 -8.05 9.81
N SER A 184 -3.10 -8.88 9.99
CA SER A 184 -2.53 -9.18 11.31
C SER A 184 -1.01 -8.97 11.35
N ASP A 185 -0.50 -8.57 12.52
CA ASP A 185 0.94 -8.43 12.75
C ASP A 185 1.71 -9.71 12.39
N SER A 186 1.16 -10.89 12.74
CA SER A 186 1.75 -12.18 12.42
C SER A 186 1.87 -12.46 10.92
N GLU A 187 0.91 -11.98 10.12
CA GLU A 187 0.98 -12.12 8.67
C GLU A 187 2.05 -11.21 8.08
N PHE A 188 2.15 -9.96 8.54
CA PHE A 188 3.20 -9.02 8.13
C PHE A 188 4.61 -9.50 8.51
N GLU A 189 4.78 -10.26 9.59
CA GLU A 189 6.06 -10.93 9.88
C GLU A 189 6.48 -11.89 8.74
N SER A 190 5.54 -12.50 8.02
CA SER A 190 5.88 -13.34 6.85
C SER A 190 6.57 -12.54 5.74
N MET A 191 6.28 -11.23 5.62
CA MET A 191 6.93 -10.35 4.64
C MET A 191 8.39 -10.07 5.03
N LYS A 192 8.67 -9.95 6.33
CA LYS A 192 10.04 -9.80 6.84
C LYS A 192 10.84 -11.10 6.66
N VAL A 193 10.19 -12.25 6.88
CA VAL A 193 10.79 -13.56 6.60
C VAL A 193 11.06 -13.73 5.11
N LEU A 194 10.15 -13.31 4.22
CA LEU A 194 10.37 -13.29 2.77
C LEU A 194 11.58 -12.42 2.40
N ALA A 195 11.71 -11.23 2.99
CA ALA A 195 12.86 -10.36 2.80
C ALA A 195 14.17 -11.03 3.19
N ARG A 196 14.20 -11.75 4.33
CA ARG A 196 15.37 -12.53 4.75
C ARG A 196 15.71 -13.65 3.77
N VAL A 197 14.73 -14.50 3.45
CA VAL A 197 14.93 -15.62 2.52
C VAL A 197 15.46 -15.11 1.18
N LEU A 198 14.85 -14.07 0.61
CA LEU A 198 15.31 -13.49 -0.65
C LEU A 198 16.68 -12.82 -0.52
N SER A 199 17.01 -12.19 0.61
CA SER A 199 18.36 -11.64 0.82
C SER A 199 19.45 -12.70 0.83
N ASP A 200 19.12 -13.94 1.25
CA ASP A 200 20.06 -15.06 1.34
C ASP A 200 20.21 -15.82 0.02
N ILE A 201 19.12 -15.99 -0.75
CA ILE A 201 19.14 -16.84 -1.96
C ILE A 201 19.39 -16.07 -3.27
N LEU A 202 19.14 -14.76 -3.29
CA LEU A 202 19.33 -13.96 -4.50
C LEU A 202 20.81 -13.69 -4.78
N PRO A 203 21.21 -13.63 -6.06
CA PRO A 203 22.56 -13.19 -6.41
C PRO A 203 22.77 -11.71 -6.04
N GLU A 204 24.04 -11.32 -5.88
CA GLU A 204 24.43 -9.97 -5.46
C GLU A 204 23.95 -8.90 -6.46
N ASP A 205 23.88 -9.23 -7.74
CA ASP A 205 23.47 -8.33 -8.81
C ASP A 205 21.95 -8.30 -9.05
N ALA A 206 21.15 -9.06 -8.29
CA ALA A 206 19.70 -9.06 -8.44
C ALA A 206 19.10 -7.65 -8.20
N LEU A 207 18.00 -7.37 -8.89
CA LEU A 207 17.19 -6.17 -8.68
C LEU A 207 15.82 -6.55 -8.15
N ILE A 208 15.38 -5.92 -7.06
CA ILE A 208 13.99 -5.96 -6.62
C ILE A 208 13.23 -4.80 -7.25
N VAL A 209 12.11 -5.10 -7.90
CA VAL A 209 11.09 -4.14 -8.34
C VAL A 209 9.86 -4.35 -7.48
N ALA A 210 9.63 -3.43 -6.55
CA ALA A 210 8.38 -3.33 -5.81
C ALA A 210 7.35 -2.62 -6.70
N SER A 211 6.34 -3.37 -7.10
CA SER A 211 5.21 -2.94 -7.91
C SER A 211 4.09 -2.44 -7.00
N VAL A 212 4.03 -1.12 -6.79
CA VAL A 212 3.16 -0.49 -5.79
C VAL A 212 2.65 0.84 -6.34
N ASP A 213 1.34 0.97 -6.47
CA ASP A 213 0.65 2.24 -6.65
C ASP A 213 0.40 2.89 -5.28
N CYS A 214 0.51 4.23 -5.24
CA CYS A 214 0.26 4.98 -4.01
C CYS A 214 -1.23 5.37 -3.94
N SER A 215 -1.51 6.53 -3.34
CA SER A 215 -2.84 6.97 -3.01
C SER A 215 -3.83 6.70 -4.12
N HIS A 216 -4.88 5.92 -3.85
CA HIS A 216 -5.67 5.24 -4.89
C HIS A 216 -7.12 5.71 -4.87
N TYR A 217 -7.63 6.12 -6.04
CA TYR A 217 -9.00 6.65 -6.21
C TYR A 217 -9.37 7.79 -5.24
N GLN A 218 -8.38 8.62 -4.91
CA GLN A 218 -8.56 9.73 -3.98
C GLN A 218 -8.80 11.03 -4.74
N ILE A 219 -9.48 11.98 -4.08
CA ILE A 219 -9.51 13.36 -4.58
C ILE A 219 -8.10 14.00 -4.50
N PRO A 220 -7.73 14.95 -5.37
CA PRO A 220 -6.34 15.41 -5.49
C PRO A 220 -5.69 15.90 -4.18
N ARG A 221 -6.48 16.60 -3.36
CA ARG A 221 -6.03 17.08 -2.04
C ARG A 221 -5.72 15.94 -1.06
N MET A 222 -6.47 14.84 -1.12
CA MET A 222 -6.24 13.66 -0.28
C MET A 222 -5.06 12.85 -0.81
N THR A 223 -4.94 12.71 -2.14
CA THR A 223 -3.74 12.18 -2.78
C THR A 223 -2.48 12.87 -2.28
N ALA A 224 -2.46 14.21 -2.25
CA ALA A 224 -1.29 14.95 -1.79
C ALA A 224 -0.95 14.71 -0.30
N LEU A 225 -1.95 14.50 0.56
CA LEU A 225 -1.76 14.19 1.97
C LEU A 225 -1.18 12.79 2.17
N HIS A 226 -1.81 11.77 1.58
CA HIS A 226 -1.33 10.39 1.64
C HIS A 226 0.05 10.24 0.99
N ASP A 227 0.33 10.92 -0.12
CA ASP A 227 1.67 10.93 -0.73
C ASP A 227 2.71 11.56 0.21
N SER A 228 2.35 12.59 0.97
CA SER A 228 3.22 13.16 2.01
C SER A 228 3.56 12.11 3.07
N VAL A 229 2.55 11.39 3.57
CA VAL A 229 2.72 10.29 4.54
C VAL A 229 3.62 9.20 3.96
N THR A 230 3.31 8.68 2.77
CA THR A 230 4.08 7.63 2.11
C THR A 230 5.54 8.04 1.89
N LYS A 231 5.79 9.28 1.42
CA LYS A 231 7.15 9.79 1.27
C LYS A 231 7.91 9.84 2.58
N ASN A 232 7.28 10.34 3.64
CA ASN A 232 7.90 10.45 4.95
C ASN A 232 8.21 9.06 5.53
N THR A 233 7.25 8.13 5.45
CA THR A 233 7.43 6.75 5.90
C THR A 233 8.60 6.06 5.20
N ILE A 234 8.67 6.11 3.87
CA ILE A 234 9.76 5.51 3.10
C ILE A 234 11.10 6.17 3.45
N ALA A 235 11.14 7.50 3.49
CA ALA A 235 12.38 8.23 3.71
C ALA A 235 12.95 8.07 5.13
N ASN A 236 12.08 7.97 6.14
CA ASN A 236 12.45 7.72 7.52
C ASN A 236 12.67 6.23 7.81
N LYS A 237 12.33 5.34 6.87
CA LYS A 237 12.37 3.88 7.01
C LYS A 237 11.48 3.41 8.16
N GLU A 238 10.30 4.01 8.22
CA GLU A 238 9.27 3.67 9.18
C GLU A 238 8.47 2.48 8.70
N ASP A 239 7.63 1.99 9.59
CA ASP A 239 6.77 0.85 9.33
C ASP A 239 5.63 1.22 8.36
N PRO A 240 5.60 0.64 7.14
CA PRO A 240 4.65 1.04 6.10
C PRO A 240 3.29 0.32 6.20
N ARG A 241 3.05 -0.45 7.27
CA ARG A 241 1.81 -1.24 7.42
C ARG A 241 0.53 -0.42 7.50
N TYR A 242 0.66 0.87 7.81
CA TYR A 242 -0.47 1.72 8.13
C TYR A 242 -0.65 2.86 7.13
N ILE A 243 0.04 2.88 5.99
CA ILE A 243 -0.06 3.96 4.99
C ILE A 243 -0.99 3.58 3.83
N GLU A 244 -1.40 4.57 3.05
CA GLU A 244 -2.32 4.39 1.92
C GLU A 244 -1.56 4.09 0.63
N VAL A 245 -1.38 2.80 0.38
CA VAL A 245 -0.83 2.23 -0.85
C VAL A 245 -1.60 0.94 -1.17
N ASP A 246 -1.53 0.45 -2.40
CA ASP A 246 -2.19 -0.79 -2.80
C ASP A 246 -1.58 -2.07 -2.20
N SER A 247 -0.32 -2.01 -1.74
CA SER A 247 0.37 -3.13 -1.10
C SER A 247 1.34 -2.68 0.00
N PRO A 248 0.85 -2.40 1.22
CA PRO A 248 1.71 -2.22 2.39
C PRO A 248 2.58 -3.46 2.68
N GLU A 249 2.16 -4.64 2.23
CA GLU A 249 2.93 -5.89 2.30
C GLU A 249 4.20 -5.81 1.48
N THR A 250 4.10 -5.34 0.23
CA THR A 250 5.24 -5.16 -0.66
C THR A 250 6.22 -4.13 -0.09
N LEU A 251 5.71 -3.03 0.49
CA LEU A 251 6.57 -2.05 1.15
C LEU A 251 7.19 -2.57 2.45
N THR A 252 6.48 -3.42 3.21
CA THR A 252 7.02 -4.08 4.40
C THR A 252 8.17 -5.00 4.02
N PHE A 253 7.98 -5.82 2.99
CA PHE A 253 9.04 -6.65 2.40
C PHE A 253 10.23 -5.79 1.93
N LEU A 254 9.97 -4.74 1.15
CA LEU A 254 11.00 -3.88 0.56
C LEU A 254 11.83 -3.18 1.63
N THR A 255 11.17 -2.67 2.68
CA THR A 255 11.82 -1.99 3.81
C THR A 255 12.76 -2.94 4.54
N GLU A 256 12.30 -4.16 4.85
CA GLU A 256 13.14 -5.15 5.51
C GLU A 256 14.28 -5.66 4.61
N TYR A 257 14.01 -5.90 3.33
CA TYR A 257 15.03 -6.32 2.37
C TYR A 257 16.15 -5.29 2.23
N ASN A 258 15.78 -4.01 2.16
CA ASN A 258 16.73 -2.91 2.11
C ASN A 258 17.54 -2.79 3.40
N ARG A 259 16.91 -3.00 4.56
CA ARG A 259 17.60 -3.05 5.85
C ARG A 259 18.67 -4.14 5.88
N LEU A 260 18.31 -5.36 5.47
CA LEU A 260 19.19 -6.54 5.45
C LEU A 260 20.36 -6.38 4.46
N THR A 261 20.09 -5.80 3.29
CA THR A 261 21.09 -5.58 2.22
C THR A 261 21.84 -4.26 2.34
N LYS A 262 21.63 -3.51 3.43
CA LYS A 262 22.23 -2.19 3.70
C LYS A 262 21.90 -1.13 2.64
N ALA A 263 20.78 -1.29 1.93
CA ALA A 263 20.26 -0.37 0.93
C ALA A 263 19.39 0.74 1.54
N ASN A 264 19.87 1.39 2.60
CA ASN A 264 19.08 2.29 3.43
C ASN A 264 19.04 3.75 2.93
N LEU A 265 19.46 4.01 1.70
CA LEU A 265 19.46 5.35 1.09
C LEU A 265 18.37 5.46 0.03
N PRO A 266 17.13 5.84 0.42
CA PRO A 266 16.06 6.09 -0.53
C PRO A 266 16.26 7.41 -1.28
N VAL A 267 15.93 7.39 -2.57
CA VAL A 267 15.90 8.56 -3.44
C VAL A 267 14.60 8.54 -4.25
N LEU A 268 13.77 9.57 -4.08
CA LEU A 268 12.59 9.79 -4.90
C LEU A 268 13.05 10.34 -6.26
N ILE A 269 12.79 9.59 -7.32
CA ILE A 269 13.23 9.89 -8.69
C ILE A 269 12.19 10.73 -9.42
N ASP A 270 10.91 10.39 -9.24
CA ASP A 270 9.79 11.15 -9.79
C ASP A 270 8.52 10.90 -8.99
N MET A 271 7.53 11.79 -9.16
CA MET A 271 6.21 11.66 -8.55
C MET A 271 5.16 12.27 -9.46
N THR A 272 4.17 11.46 -9.84
CA THR A 272 2.98 11.89 -10.59
C THR A 272 1.71 11.46 -9.91
N SER A 273 0.60 12.00 -10.34
CA SER A 273 -0.72 11.43 -10.11
C SER A 273 -1.59 11.52 -11.34
N THR A 274 -2.75 10.87 -11.31
CA THR A 274 -3.76 10.99 -12.38
C THR A 274 -4.10 12.45 -12.65
N TYR A 275 -4.10 13.30 -11.61
CA TYR A 275 -4.32 14.74 -11.74
C TYR A 275 -3.26 15.45 -12.60
N ASP A 276 -2.00 15.02 -12.57
CA ASP A 276 -0.95 15.61 -13.42
C ASP A 276 -1.20 15.33 -14.92
N PHE A 277 -1.95 14.27 -15.25
CA PHE A 277 -2.37 13.93 -16.62
C PHE A 277 -3.74 14.50 -16.98
N ILE A 278 -4.64 14.55 -16.01
CA ILE A 278 -6.04 14.97 -16.14
C ILE A 278 -6.34 15.94 -14.98
N PRO A 279 -6.03 17.24 -15.11
CA PRO A 279 -6.12 18.21 -14.02
C PRO A 279 -7.57 18.62 -13.75
N ARG A 280 -8.30 17.72 -13.09
CA ARG A 280 -9.72 17.83 -12.78
C ARG A 280 -9.99 17.33 -11.37
N ASP A 281 -10.64 18.15 -10.55
CA ASP A 281 -10.93 17.82 -9.16
C ASP A 281 -12.08 16.80 -9.00
N ASP A 282 -12.86 16.59 -10.06
CA ASP A 282 -13.96 15.62 -10.12
C ASP A 282 -13.54 14.24 -10.66
N VAL A 283 -12.24 14.03 -10.87
CA VAL A 283 -11.66 12.76 -11.32
C VAL A 283 -10.91 12.11 -10.17
N GLU A 284 -11.20 10.83 -9.94
CA GLU A 284 -10.46 10.00 -9.01
C GLU A 284 -8.98 9.94 -9.40
N SER A 285 -8.11 10.12 -8.40
CA SER A 285 -6.68 10.16 -8.61
C SER A 285 -5.98 9.01 -7.93
N THR A 286 -5.30 8.19 -8.75
CA THR A 286 -4.22 7.32 -8.31
C THR A 286 -2.87 8.03 -8.48
N SER A 287 -1.99 7.90 -7.49
CA SER A 287 -0.65 8.50 -7.48
C SER A 287 0.47 7.48 -7.63
N HIS A 288 1.63 7.98 -8.03
CA HIS A 288 2.72 7.20 -8.62
C HIS A 288 4.05 7.73 -8.11
N LEU A 289 4.68 7.02 -7.17
CA LEU A 289 5.96 7.41 -6.60
C LEU A 289 7.06 6.46 -7.09
N TYR A 290 8.09 7.02 -7.72
CA TYR A 290 9.23 6.25 -8.24
C TYR A 290 10.41 6.36 -7.28
N TRP A 291 10.67 5.31 -6.50
CA TRP A 291 11.80 5.28 -5.57
C TRP A 291 12.93 4.38 -6.06
N ALA A 292 14.16 4.78 -5.75
CA ALA A 292 15.34 3.95 -5.87
C ALA A 292 16.10 3.89 -4.55
N PHE A 293 16.54 2.69 -4.15
CA PHE A 293 17.19 2.44 -2.88
C PHE A 293 18.63 1.97 -3.11
N TYR A 294 19.56 2.63 -2.43
CA TYR A 294 20.98 2.44 -2.65
C TYR A 294 21.70 2.00 -1.38
N ASN A 295 22.78 1.24 -1.57
CA ASN A 295 23.67 0.87 -0.49
C ASN A 295 24.22 2.10 0.25
N ASP A 296 24.35 1.99 1.57
CA ASP A 296 24.89 3.06 2.44
C ASP A 296 26.26 3.58 2.01
N THR A 297 27.04 2.78 1.28
CA THR A 297 28.33 3.16 0.70
C THR A 297 28.22 4.25 -0.37
N TYR A 298 27.04 4.47 -0.97
CA TYR A 298 26.81 5.49 -2.01
C TYR A 298 26.38 6.86 -1.45
N ARG A 299 26.51 7.10 -0.15
CA ARG A 299 26.02 8.32 0.52
C ARG A 299 26.55 9.60 -0.11
N GLU A 300 27.83 9.66 -0.43
CA GLU A 300 28.42 10.85 -1.06
C GLU A 300 27.89 11.08 -2.47
N GLN A 301 27.74 10.03 -3.27
CA GLN A 301 27.20 10.09 -4.63
C GLN A 301 25.76 10.60 -4.60
N ILE A 302 24.95 10.12 -3.66
CA ILE A 302 23.56 10.55 -3.49
C ILE A 302 23.47 11.99 -3.01
N GLN A 303 24.34 12.43 -2.10
CA GLN A 303 24.40 13.83 -1.69
C GLN A 303 24.76 14.75 -2.87
N ARG A 304 25.76 14.37 -3.68
CA ARG A 304 26.13 15.10 -4.90
C ARG A 304 25.01 15.12 -5.93
N PHE A 305 24.27 14.01 -6.09
CA PHE A 305 23.09 13.94 -6.93
C PHE A 305 22.04 14.95 -6.45
N LYS A 306 21.64 14.91 -5.18
CA LYS A 306 20.64 15.83 -4.61
C LYS A 306 21.03 17.30 -4.77
N GLN A 307 22.31 17.64 -4.60
CA GLN A 307 22.81 19.01 -4.81
C GLN A 307 22.75 19.45 -6.27
N LYS A 308 22.91 18.54 -7.23
CA LYS A 308 22.84 18.84 -8.66
C LYS A 308 21.39 18.91 -9.18
N THR A 309 20.50 18.10 -8.61
CA THR A 309 19.10 18.03 -9.06
C THR A 309 18.20 19.06 -8.39
N SER A 310 18.61 19.68 -7.28
CA SER A 310 17.88 20.80 -6.66
C SER A 310 17.71 22.02 -7.57
N THR A 311 18.43 22.08 -8.70
CA THR A 311 18.33 23.13 -9.72
C THR A 311 17.66 22.66 -11.02
N LEU A 312 17.13 21.44 -11.09
CA LEU A 312 16.52 20.87 -12.29
C LEU A 312 15.00 20.94 -12.25
N THR A 313 14.37 20.94 -13.44
CA THR A 313 12.91 20.96 -13.63
C THR A 313 12.25 19.59 -13.48
N GLN A 314 13.03 18.51 -13.41
CA GLN A 314 12.47 17.20 -13.04
C GLN A 314 11.96 17.32 -11.60
N ARG A 315 10.75 16.81 -11.34
CA ARG A 315 10.09 16.82 -10.01
C ARG A 315 10.78 15.85 -9.05
N THR A 316 12.12 15.86 -9.01
CA THR A 316 12.89 15.24 -7.93
C THR A 316 12.72 16.13 -6.72
N ASP A 317 11.78 15.78 -5.83
CA ASP A 317 11.72 16.42 -4.53
C ASP A 317 13.01 16.01 -3.77
N THR A 318 13.90 16.99 -3.64
CA THR A 318 15.25 16.83 -3.08
C THR A 318 15.27 17.10 -1.57
N GLY A 319 14.07 17.17 -0.96
CA GLY A 319 13.88 17.37 0.47
C GLY A 319 14.81 16.50 1.32
N TYR A 320 15.33 17.11 2.38
CA TYR A 320 16.06 16.39 3.43
C TYR A 320 15.03 15.63 4.27
N TYR A 321 14.52 14.51 3.74
CA TYR A 321 13.43 13.78 4.37
C TYR A 321 13.81 13.01 5.63
N GLN A 322 15.11 12.79 5.91
CA GLN A 322 15.60 11.99 7.06
C GLN A 322 15.28 12.60 8.44
N SER A 323 14.42 13.61 8.53
CA SER A 323 14.10 14.34 9.75
C SER A 323 12.69 14.93 9.80
N THR A 324 11.73 14.43 9.01
CA THR A 324 10.35 14.95 9.07
C THR A 324 9.73 14.55 10.40
N LYS A 325 9.56 15.51 11.30
CA LYS A 325 8.91 15.31 12.60
C LYS A 325 7.40 15.42 12.51
N ASN A 326 6.83 14.99 11.39
CA ASN A 326 5.45 15.26 11.07
C ASN A 326 4.52 14.40 11.93
N GLN A 327 3.39 14.97 12.34
CA GLN A 327 2.27 14.25 12.93
C GLN A 327 1.06 14.47 12.03
N THR A 328 0.51 13.39 11.47
CA THR A 328 -0.72 13.44 10.69
C THR A 328 -1.92 13.11 11.55
N ILE A 329 -2.75 14.11 11.85
CA ILE A 329 -3.85 14.00 12.80
C ILE A 329 -5.16 14.23 12.05
N LEU A 330 -6.13 13.32 12.21
CA LEU A 330 -7.47 13.49 11.69
C LEU A 330 -8.44 13.77 12.83
N ILE A 331 -9.17 14.88 12.75
CA ILE A 331 -10.17 15.27 13.74
C ILE A 331 -11.55 15.15 13.11
N ALA A 332 -12.41 14.40 13.77
CA ALA A 332 -13.77 14.13 13.31
C ALA A 332 -14.80 15.02 14.03
N GLY A 333 -15.98 15.20 13.43
CA GLY A 333 -17.14 15.84 14.06
C GLY A 333 -17.70 15.07 15.27
N SER A 334 -18.74 15.61 15.91
CA SER A 334 -19.39 15.03 17.10
C SER A 334 -20.39 13.96 16.67
N GLY A 335 -20.41 12.78 17.30
CA GLY A 335 -21.23 11.68 16.79
C GLY A 335 -21.53 10.59 17.80
N GLN A 336 -20.94 9.42 17.60
CA GLN A 336 -21.08 8.30 18.52
C GLN A 336 -20.20 8.51 19.77
N VAL A 337 -20.84 8.60 20.93
CA VAL A 337 -20.16 8.85 22.21
C VAL A 337 -19.17 7.73 22.54
N ASN A 338 -17.95 8.08 22.92
CA ASN A 338 -16.83 7.19 23.28
C ASN A 338 -16.03 6.52 22.13
N ALA A 339 -16.13 6.98 20.88
CA ALA A 339 -15.26 6.49 19.81
C ALA A 339 -13.75 6.77 20.07
N GLY A 340 -13.44 7.76 20.93
CA GLY A 340 -12.11 7.90 21.51
C GLY A 340 -11.02 8.37 20.54
N ILE A 341 -9.79 7.95 20.83
CA ILE A 341 -8.61 8.20 20.00
C ILE A 341 -8.13 6.85 19.44
N ARG A 342 -7.88 6.79 18.14
CA ARG A 342 -7.23 5.65 17.46
C ARG A 342 -5.85 6.08 17.00
N THR A 343 -4.85 5.23 17.23
CA THR A 343 -3.44 5.51 16.89
C THR A 343 -3.00 5.00 15.53
N TYR A 344 -3.90 4.28 14.87
CA TYR A 344 -3.86 3.82 13.50
C TYR A 344 -5.24 3.22 13.19
N TRP A 345 -5.51 2.96 11.91
CA TRP A 345 -6.59 2.10 11.48
C TRP A 345 -6.18 1.36 10.21
N ILE A 346 -6.62 0.11 10.08
CA ILE A 346 -6.43 -0.71 8.89
C ILE A 346 -7.79 -1.23 8.48
N TRP A 347 -8.11 -1.08 7.21
CA TRP A 347 -9.30 -1.68 6.66
C TRP A 347 -9.15 -3.18 6.48
N ASP A 348 -10.06 -3.94 7.09
CA ASP A 348 -10.24 -5.34 6.80
C ASP A 348 -11.69 -5.58 6.36
N ARG A 349 -11.87 -5.79 5.05
CA ARG A 349 -13.19 -6.06 4.47
C ARG A 349 -13.83 -7.34 4.99
N ASN A 350 -13.03 -8.28 5.52
CA ASN A 350 -13.47 -9.59 5.98
C ASN A 350 -13.75 -9.63 7.48
N LYS A 351 -13.42 -8.57 8.24
CA LYS A 351 -13.71 -8.47 9.67
C LYS A 351 -14.94 -7.62 9.97
N ASN A 352 -15.74 -8.10 10.90
CA ASN A 352 -16.82 -7.33 11.52
C ASN A 352 -16.24 -6.28 12.48
N ALA A 353 -16.99 -5.21 12.69
CA ALA A 353 -16.61 -4.16 13.64
C ALA A 353 -16.42 -4.74 15.05
N SER A 354 -15.29 -4.41 15.68
CA SER A 354 -14.95 -4.88 17.03
C SER A 354 -15.46 -3.98 18.15
N ASP A 355 -15.74 -2.71 17.84
CA ASP A 355 -16.25 -1.71 18.78
C ASP A 355 -16.92 -0.54 18.04
N SER A 356 -17.49 0.42 18.78
CA SER A 356 -18.18 1.58 18.22
C SER A 356 -17.29 2.49 17.36
N ALA A 357 -16.00 2.62 17.68
CA ALA A 357 -15.11 3.42 16.85
C ALA A 357 -14.84 2.73 15.50
N GLU A 358 -14.70 1.40 15.53
CA GLU A 358 -14.61 0.61 14.31
C GLU A 358 -15.87 0.81 13.46
N VAL A 359 -17.08 0.69 14.02
CA VAL A 359 -18.35 0.96 13.30
C VAL A 359 -18.29 2.31 12.57
N LEU A 360 -17.96 3.38 13.28
CA LEU A 360 -17.86 4.71 12.70
C LEU A 360 -16.82 4.79 11.58
N LEU A 361 -15.64 4.21 11.77
CA LEU A 361 -14.59 4.18 10.75
C LEU A 361 -15.05 3.42 9.51
N ARG A 362 -15.74 2.29 9.68
CA ARG A 362 -16.31 1.51 8.56
C ARG A 362 -17.40 2.30 7.81
N ASP A 363 -18.24 3.04 8.53
CA ASP A 363 -19.31 3.85 7.94
C ASP A 363 -18.76 5.08 7.20
N LEU A 364 -17.70 5.70 7.72
CA LEU A 364 -16.97 6.80 7.06
C LEU A 364 -16.28 6.32 5.78
N ALA A 365 -15.73 5.12 5.83
CA ALA A 365 -14.95 4.54 4.76
C ALA A 365 -15.73 4.00 3.57
N GLY A 366 -16.98 3.57 3.76
CA GLY A 366 -17.75 2.92 2.71
C GLY A 366 -17.16 1.58 2.25
N LYS A 367 -17.15 1.33 0.94
CA LYS A 367 -16.75 0.03 0.35
C LYS A 367 -15.23 -0.15 0.19
N GLU A 368 -14.46 0.92 0.22
CA GLU A 368 -13.00 0.86 0.14
C GLU A 368 -12.39 1.96 1.00
N ALA A 369 -11.70 1.55 2.06
CA ALA A 369 -11.43 2.42 3.18
C ALA A 369 -9.99 2.92 3.26
N ARG A 370 -9.44 3.28 2.11
CA ARG A 370 -8.07 3.80 2.02
C ARG A 370 -7.94 5.19 2.64
N PHE A 371 -9.00 5.99 2.59
CA PHE A 371 -9.05 7.37 3.09
C PHE A 371 -8.53 7.55 4.53
N LEU A 372 -8.87 6.65 5.45
CA LEU A 372 -8.53 6.79 6.88
C LEU A 372 -7.18 6.13 7.24
N SER A 373 -6.45 5.63 6.25
CA SER A 373 -5.12 5.04 6.42
C SER A 373 -4.05 6.14 6.49
N GLY A 374 -2.94 5.88 7.17
CA GLY A 374 -1.77 6.76 7.20
C GLY A 374 -1.82 7.87 8.23
N PHE A 375 -2.90 7.97 9.01
CA PHE A 375 -3.01 8.93 10.10
C PHE A 375 -2.36 8.42 11.38
N ASP A 376 -1.57 9.28 12.00
CA ASP A 376 -0.91 9.00 13.26
C ASP A 376 -1.87 8.94 14.44
N ALA A 377 -2.92 9.76 14.38
CA ALA A 377 -4.01 9.76 15.34
C ALA A 377 -5.33 10.17 14.67
N LEU A 378 -6.40 9.44 14.98
CA LEU A 378 -7.76 9.76 14.62
C LEU A 378 -8.52 10.12 15.90
N ILE A 379 -8.99 11.36 16.00
CA ILE A 379 -9.61 11.95 17.19
C ILE A 379 -11.11 12.07 16.92
N PHE A 380 -11.85 11.06 17.38
CA PHE A 380 -13.32 11.02 17.38
C PHE A 380 -13.81 11.67 18.66
N ASP A 381 -14.46 10.96 19.58
CA ASP A 381 -14.99 11.53 20.83
C ASP A 381 -14.26 10.97 22.07
N PRO A 382 -13.14 11.57 22.51
CA PRO A 382 -12.45 11.16 23.73
C PRO A 382 -13.28 11.45 24.98
N LYS A 383 -13.50 10.43 25.80
CA LYS A 383 -14.22 10.55 27.08
C LYS A 383 -13.64 11.68 27.95
N VAL A 384 -14.50 12.47 28.59
CA VAL A 384 -14.08 13.46 29.61
C VAL A 384 -13.17 12.80 30.65
N GLY A 385 -12.07 13.47 30.98
CA GLY A 385 -10.98 12.97 31.83
C GLY A 385 -9.89 12.21 31.07
N THR A 386 -9.99 12.04 29.75
CA THR A 386 -8.95 11.39 28.95
C THR A 386 -7.66 12.23 28.98
N ASN A 387 -6.54 11.59 29.31
CA ASN A 387 -5.19 12.11 29.10
C ASN A 387 -4.45 11.11 28.21
N PHE A 388 -4.16 11.51 26.97
CA PHE A 388 -3.52 10.67 25.97
C PHE A 388 -2.17 11.28 25.57
N THR A 389 -1.17 10.44 25.42
CA THR A 389 0.17 10.84 24.96
C THR A 389 0.72 9.77 24.05
N GLN A 390 1.19 10.19 22.88
CA GLN A 390 1.86 9.34 21.92
C GLN A 390 3.04 10.07 21.32
N THR A 391 4.14 9.38 21.07
CA THR A 391 5.28 9.94 20.34
C THR A 391 5.50 9.12 19.08
N LYS A 392 5.39 9.76 17.92
CA LYS A 392 5.78 9.21 16.62
C LYS A 392 6.59 10.25 15.84
N HIS A 393 7.48 9.80 14.96
CA HIS A 393 8.30 10.67 14.11
C HIS A 393 9.16 11.69 14.90
N GLY A 394 9.38 11.48 16.20
CA GLY A 394 10.07 12.46 17.06
C GLY A 394 9.24 13.69 17.47
N THR A 395 7.93 13.64 17.27
CA THR A 395 6.94 14.60 17.79
C THR A 395 5.99 13.89 18.74
N THR A 396 5.65 14.56 19.84
CA THR A 396 4.69 14.05 20.82
C THR A 396 3.30 14.65 20.59
N LEU A 397 2.28 13.83 20.37
CA LEU A 397 0.90 14.23 20.45
C LEU A 397 0.41 14.11 21.91
N PHE A 398 -0.13 15.19 22.44
CA PHE A 398 -0.73 15.26 23.77
C PHE A 398 -2.18 15.71 23.65
N VAL A 399 -3.13 14.89 24.13
CA VAL A 399 -4.57 15.18 24.07
C VAL A 399 -5.15 15.12 25.48
N GLN A 400 -5.85 16.18 25.90
CA GLN A 400 -6.63 16.20 27.13
C GLN A 400 -8.11 16.42 26.81
N SER A 401 -8.99 15.71 27.51
CA SER A 401 -10.45 15.88 27.40
C SER A 401 -11.03 16.27 28.76
N ILE A 402 -11.81 17.35 28.80
CA ILE A 402 -12.45 17.89 30.01
C ILE A 402 -13.92 18.22 29.74
N SER A 403 -14.74 18.36 30.78
CA SER A 403 -16.07 18.93 30.62
C SER A 403 -16.04 20.46 30.62
N ALA A 404 -17.01 21.08 29.97
CA ALA A 404 -17.16 22.54 29.99
C ALA A 404 -17.26 23.11 31.42
N SER A 405 -17.89 22.37 32.34
CA SER A 405 -17.96 22.74 33.76
C SER A 405 -16.60 22.77 34.47
N GLU A 406 -15.58 22.08 33.97
CA GLU A 406 -14.23 22.06 34.55
C GLU A 406 -13.40 23.28 34.10
N LEU A 407 -13.77 23.96 33.00
CA LEU A 407 -13.00 25.05 32.38
C LEU A 407 -12.53 26.12 33.38
N THR A 408 -13.41 26.54 34.28
CA THR A 408 -13.13 27.63 35.24
C THR A 408 -12.07 27.27 36.28
N SER A 409 -11.92 25.96 36.56
CA SER A 409 -10.97 25.44 37.54
C SER A 409 -9.77 24.72 36.90
N PHE A 410 -9.83 24.51 35.58
CA PHE A 410 -8.82 23.77 34.86
C PHE A 410 -7.53 24.58 34.73
N VAL A 411 -6.41 23.95 35.07
CA VAL A 411 -5.09 24.56 34.98
C VAL A 411 -4.44 24.13 33.67
N PRO A 412 -4.25 25.04 32.69
CA PRO A 412 -3.63 24.70 31.42
C PRO A 412 -2.23 24.12 31.63
N GLN A 413 -1.91 23.06 30.90
CA GLN A 413 -0.54 22.55 30.85
C GLN A 413 0.17 23.13 29.64
N LYS A 414 1.30 23.81 29.89
CA LYS A 414 2.14 24.32 28.80
C LYS A 414 2.93 23.17 28.20
N SER A 415 2.71 22.92 26.91
CA SER A 415 3.45 21.93 26.12
C SER A 415 4.81 22.47 25.66
N ASN A 416 5.75 21.57 25.36
CA ASN A 416 7.06 21.92 24.81
C ASN A 416 6.97 22.10 23.29
N ALA A 417 7.96 22.75 22.67
CA ALA A 417 7.98 23.00 21.22
C ALA A 417 7.96 21.74 20.31
N GLN A 418 8.18 20.54 20.87
CA GLN A 418 8.10 19.26 20.15
C GLN A 418 6.81 18.49 20.46
N THR A 419 5.81 19.19 20.97
CA THR A 419 4.52 18.61 21.35
C THR A 419 3.41 19.29 20.55
N VAL A 420 2.55 18.50 19.92
CA VAL A 420 1.25 18.95 19.44
C VAL A 420 0.26 18.75 20.57
N SER A 421 -0.28 19.84 21.10
CA SER A 421 -1.14 19.85 22.28
C SER A 421 -2.58 20.16 21.91
N ILE A 422 -3.48 19.24 22.24
CA ILE A 422 -4.91 19.32 21.90
C ILE A 422 -5.73 19.29 23.19
N LEU A 423 -6.59 20.29 23.36
CA LEU A 423 -7.60 20.31 24.41
C LEU A 423 -8.97 20.05 23.79
N VAL A 424 -9.65 19.02 24.26
CA VAL A 424 -11.05 18.70 23.94
C VAL A 424 -11.92 19.13 25.11
N VAL A 425 -12.95 19.91 24.83
CA VAL A 425 -13.91 20.41 25.80
C VAL A 425 -15.29 19.94 25.41
N THR A 426 -15.91 19.13 26.27
CA THR A 426 -17.24 18.57 26.05
C THR A 426 -18.28 19.30 26.90
N ALA A 427 -19.22 20.00 26.26
CA ALA A 427 -20.36 20.64 26.90
C ALA A 427 -21.58 19.70 26.96
N GLN A 428 -22.40 19.83 28.01
CA GLN A 428 -23.67 19.13 28.16
C GLN A 428 -24.81 19.81 27.37
N ASN A 429 -25.93 19.11 27.10
CA ASN A 429 -27.07 19.58 26.29
C ASN A 429 -27.66 20.96 26.66
N ASN A 430 -27.47 21.43 27.89
CA ASN A 430 -27.97 22.71 28.40
C ASN A 430 -26.86 23.75 28.64
N GLU A 431 -25.61 23.39 28.38
CA GLU A 431 -24.45 24.25 28.47
C GLU A 431 -24.15 24.81 27.09
N THR A 432 -24.16 26.14 26.98
CA THR A 432 -23.59 26.81 25.81
C THR A 432 -22.17 27.21 26.18
N THR A 433 -21.23 26.80 25.35
CA THR A 433 -19.82 27.20 25.45
C THR A 433 -19.41 27.53 24.03
N ASP A 434 -18.88 28.72 23.78
CA ASP A 434 -18.31 29.15 22.50
C ASP A 434 -16.81 28.85 22.51
N ILE A 435 -16.19 28.62 21.34
CA ILE A 435 -14.74 28.49 21.22
C ILE A 435 -13.99 29.71 21.77
N LYS A 436 -14.63 30.88 21.76
CA LYS A 436 -14.16 32.11 22.41
C LYS A 436 -14.01 31.94 23.91
N ASP A 437 -14.84 31.15 24.58
CA ASP A 437 -14.70 30.90 26.01
C ASP A 437 -13.39 30.15 26.33
N LEU A 438 -12.76 29.55 25.31
CA LEU A 438 -11.46 28.90 25.42
C LEU A 438 -10.26 29.86 25.18
N PHE A 439 -10.49 31.18 25.04
CA PHE A 439 -9.43 32.17 24.78
C PHE A 439 -8.25 32.07 25.75
N MET A 440 -8.51 31.76 27.03
CA MET A 440 -7.46 31.63 28.06
C MET A 440 -6.52 30.42 27.85
N PHE A 441 -6.89 29.46 26.99
CA PHE A 441 -6.13 28.24 26.71
C PHE A 441 -5.28 28.33 25.43
N GLN A 442 -5.47 29.38 24.60
CA GLN A 442 -4.84 29.49 23.27
C GLN A 442 -3.31 29.54 23.28
N THR A 443 -2.69 29.97 24.38
CA THR A 443 -1.24 30.02 24.53
C THR A 443 -0.63 28.72 25.06
N ASN A 444 -1.48 27.78 25.49
CA ASN A 444 -1.06 26.53 26.13
C ASN A 444 -1.36 25.30 25.27
N TYR A 445 -2.35 25.39 24.37
CA TYR A 445 -2.72 24.35 23.44
C TYR A 445 -2.65 24.84 22.00
N ASP A 446 -2.19 23.96 21.13
CA ASP A 446 -2.08 24.18 19.69
C ASP A 446 -3.44 24.07 18.99
N VAL A 447 -4.27 23.12 19.44
CA VAL A 447 -5.62 22.87 18.93
C VAL A 447 -6.61 22.84 20.08
N LEU A 448 -7.70 23.59 19.94
CA LEU A 448 -8.83 23.59 20.85
C LEU A 448 -10.03 23.00 20.13
N ILE A 449 -10.65 21.98 20.72
CA ILE A 449 -11.80 21.29 20.17
C ILE A 449 -12.96 21.48 21.14
N LEU A 450 -14.04 22.09 20.68
CA LEU A 450 -15.29 22.21 21.43
C LEU A 450 -16.32 21.27 20.82
N ARG A 451 -16.93 20.44 21.66
CA ARG A 451 -17.97 19.49 21.26
C ARG A 451 -19.13 19.47 22.24
N TYR A 452 -20.26 18.95 21.76
CA TYR A 452 -21.46 18.73 22.56
C TYR A 452 -21.83 17.25 22.52
N ASN A 453 -22.24 16.71 23.67
CA ASN A 453 -22.59 15.29 23.80
C ASN A 453 -24.01 14.95 23.33
N ASP A 454 -24.69 15.89 22.68
CA ASP A 454 -26.12 15.81 22.37
C ASP A 454 -26.43 15.53 20.88
N ALA A 455 -25.38 15.31 20.07
CA ALA A 455 -25.44 15.02 18.64
C ALA A 455 -26.29 16.02 17.83
N ARG A 456 -26.50 17.24 18.33
CA ARG A 456 -27.30 18.29 17.65
C ARG A 456 -26.52 19.58 17.41
N ASN A 457 -25.39 19.74 18.08
CA ASN A 457 -24.54 20.92 17.94
C ASN A 457 -23.21 20.56 17.30
N ASP A 458 -22.74 21.49 16.48
CA ASP A 458 -21.53 21.37 15.69
C ASP A 458 -20.27 21.22 16.55
N THR A 459 -19.36 20.36 16.10
CA THR A 459 -17.99 20.37 16.60
C THR A 459 -17.23 21.55 16.01
N LEU A 460 -16.64 22.38 16.87
CA LEU A 460 -15.79 23.49 16.46
C LEU A 460 -14.32 23.17 16.79
N VAL A 461 -13.43 23.39 15.83
CA VAL A 461 -11.98 23.23 16.03
C VAL A 461 -11.30 24.57 15.79
N TYR A 462 -10.45 25.00 16.71
CA TYR A 462 -9.59 26.17 16.56
C TYR A 462 -8.12 25.74 16.56
N VAL A 463 -7.37 26.18 15.54
CA VAL A 463 -5.93 25.92 15.41
C VAL A 463 -5.21 27.23 15.66
N SER A 464 -4.45 27.28 16.76
CA SER A 464 -3.91 28.51 17.34
C SER A 464 -2.97 29.24 16.38
N ALA A 465 -2.06 28.53 15.72
CA ALA A 465 -1.08 29.14 14.82
C ALA A 465 -1.68 29.68 13.51
N LEU A 466 -2.88 29.24 13.13
CA LEU A 466 -3.57 29.71 11.92
C LEU A 466 -4.62 30.78 12.22
N HIS A 467 -4.99 30.97 13.49
CA HIS A 467 -6.10 31.85 13.91
C HIS A 467 -7.42 31.55 13.18
N THR A 468 -7.66 30.29 12.86
CA THR A 468 -8.83 29.83 12.09
C THR A 468 -9.70 28.91 12.94
N VAL A 469 -11.02 29.01 12.76
CA VAL A 469 -12.02 28.10 13.32
C VAL A 469 -12.65 27.30 12.19
N TRP A 470 -12.70 25.98 12.33
CA TRP A 470 -13.43 25.07 11.45
C TRP A 470 -14.69 24.58 12.14
N ASN A 471 -15.77 24.51 11.38
CA ASN A 471 -17.00 23.86 11.78
C ASN A 471 -17.02 22.45 11.15
N LEU A 472 -16.96 21.42 11.98
CA LEU A 472 -16.95 20.02 11.56
C LEU A 472 -18.34 19.37 11.55
N GLY A 473 -19.38 20.09 11.97
CA GLY A 473 -20.74 19.56 12.03
C GLY A 473 -20.88 18.37 12.99
N VAL A 474 -21.80 17.47 12.65
CA VAL A 474 -22.19 16.30 13.44
C VAL A 474 -22.11 15.01 12.61
N LEU A 475 -21.42 13.99 13.11
CA LEU A 475 -21.33 12.64 12.59
C LEU A 475 -22.42 11.73 13.21
N TYR A 476 -23.67 11.73 12.71
CA TYR A 476 -24.72 10.88 13.32
C TYR A 476 -25.65 10.16 12.35
N ASP A 477 -25.88 8.85 12.58
CA ASP A 477 -27.04 8.08 12.15
C ASP A 477 -27.60 7.29 13.34
N SER A 478 -28.91 7.41 13.59
CA SER A 478 -29.65 6.36 14.29
C SER A 478 -31.06 6.12 13.74
N GLU A 479 -31.43 6.77 12.64
CA GLU A 479 -32.80 6.72 12.07
C GLU A 479 -32.81 6.93 10.55
N GLY A 480 -31.74 6.57 9.82
CA GLY A 480 -31.72 6.57 8.36
C GLY A 480 -31.80 7.97 7.73
N LYS A 481 -31.19 8.96 8.39
CA LYS A 481 -30.98 10.30 7.82
C LYS A 481 -29.51 10.49 7.46
N SER A 482 -29.27 11.25 6.41
CA SER A 482 -27.95 11.62 5.91
C SER A 482 -27.06 12.15 7.05
N ILE A 483 -25.92 11.50 7.31
CA ILE A 483 -24.84 12.11 8.09
C ILE A 483 -24.35 13.29 7.25
N GLU A 484 -24.14 14.48 7.84
CA GLU A 484 -23.51 15.62 7.18
C GLU A 484 -22.48 16.25 8.13
N GLY A 485 -21.21 16.30 7.73
CA GLY A 485 -20.15 16.85 8.56
C GLY A 485 -18.85 17.05 7.80
N ALA A 486 -17.79 17.38 8.53
CA ALA A 486 -16.45 17.48 7.96
C ALA A 486 -15.38 16.83 8.86
N LEU A 487 -14.33 16.32 8.22
CA LEU A 487 -13.10 15.86 8.85
C LEU A 487 -12.01 16.88 8.60
N LEU A 488 -11.26 17.23 9.65
CA LEU A 488 -10.10 18.11 9.54
C LEU A 488 -8.82 17.29 9.66
N ALA A 489 -8.06 17.19 8.57
CA ALA A 489 -6.69 16.67 8.63
C ALA A 489 -5.71 17.80 8.97
N LEU A 490 -4.79 17.51 9.88
CA LEU A 490 -3.69 18.36 10.28
C LEU A 490 -2.36 17.61 10.02
N ASP A 491 -1.52 18.10 9.12
CA ASP A 491 -0.12 17.66 9.00
C ASP A 491 0.76 18.70 9.71
N TRP A 492 1.29 18.31 10.87
CA TRP A 492 1.99 19.21 11.79
C TRP A 492 3.49 18.94 11.83
N HIS A 493 4.31 19.97 11.60
CA HIS A 493 5.77 19.88 11.68
C HIS A 493 6.42 21.17 12.20
N ASN A 494 7.07 21.14 13.36
CA ASN A 494 7.82 22.30 13.91
C ASN A 494 7.07 23.65 13.81
N SER A 495 5.78 23.67 14.14
CA SER A 495 4.86 24.82 14.02
C SER A 495 4.42 25.20 12.60
N ASP A 496 4.95 24.55 11.55
CA ASP A 496 4.34 24.55 10.23
C ASP A 496 3.14 23.60 10.24
N ILE A 497 1.98 24.09 9.81
CA ILE A 497 0.74 23.33 9.81
C ILE A 497 0.12 23.40 8.43
N LYS A 498 -0.22 22.25 7.87
CA LYS A 498 -1.12 22.15 6.73
C LYS A 498 -2.43 21.58 7.20
N THR A 499 -3.52 22.17 6.74
CA THR A 499 -4.88 21.76 7.09
C THR A 499 -5.68 21.46 5.85
N GLU A 500 -6.43 20.37 5.87
CA GLU A 500 -7.35 20.02 4.79
C GLU A 500 -8.70 19.61 5.39
N LEU A 501 -9.79 20.16 4.85
CA LEU A 501 -11.15 19.93 5.34
C LEU A 501 -11.91 19.04 4.35
N PHE A 502 -12.35 17.87 4.79
CA PHE A 502 -13.08 16.91 3.97
C PHE A 502 -14.54 16.87 4.39
N GLU A 503 -15.43 17.34 3.52
CA GLU A 503 -16.87 17.26 3.74
C GLU A 503 -17.36 15.82 3.47
N TYR A 504 -18.27 15.33 4.31
CA TYR A 504 -18.82 13.98 4.29
C TYR A 504 -20.34 14.03 4.29
N THR A 505 -20.97 13.22 3.44
CA THR A 505 -22.39 12.87 3.61
C THR A 505 -22.61 11.36 3.59
N SER A 506 -23.51 10.81 4.42
CA SER A 506 -23.71 9.34 4.43
C SER A 506 -24.40 8.77 3.19
N GLU A 507 -25.03 9.62 2.37
CA GLU A 507 -25.63 9.18 1.09
C GLU A 507 -24.56 8.93 0.02
N THR A 508 -23.41 9.63 0.10
CA THR A 508 -22.34 9.53 -0.91
C THR A 508 -21.02 8.96 -0.40
N GLY A 509 -20.77 8.97 0.92
CA GLY A 509 -19.44 8.73 1.49
C GLY A 509 -18.57 10.00 1.54
N LEU A 510 -17.32 9.87 2.04
CA LEU A 510 -16.30 10.94 2.07
C LEU A 510 -15.77 11.29 0.67
N VAL A 511 -15.93 10.32 -0.22
CA VAL A 511 -15.73 10.36 -1.66
C VAL A 511 -16.92 9.55 -2.20
N PRO A 512 -17.65 9.99 -3.25
CA PRO A 512 -18.72 9.19 -3.85
C PRO A 512 -18.22 7.76 -4.00
N ALA A 513 -18.87 6.79 -3.34
CA ALA A 513 -18.52 5.39 -3.48
C ALA A 513 -18.74 4.98 -4.94
N ILE A 514 -17.73 5.17 -5.80
CA ILE A 514 -17.76 4.66 -7.16
C ILE A 514 -17.51 3.17 -7.02
N ALA A 515 -18.50 2.40 -7.46
CA ALA A 515 -18.56 0.96 -7.30
C ALA A 515 -17.32 0.29 -7.91
N GLN A 516 -16.33 0.00 -7.08
CA GLN A 516 -15.11 -0.68 -7.51
C GLN A 516 -15.26 -2.21 -7.58
N PHE A 517 -16.36 -2.70 -7.02
CA PHE A 517 -16.82 -4.07 -7.18
C PHE A 517 -18.33 -3.99 -7.38
N ALA A 518 -18.76 -3.78 -8.62
CA ALA A 518 -20.03 -4.39 -9.01
C ALA A 518 -19.81 -5.89 -8.77
N GLU A 519 -20.65 -6.50 -7.93
CA GLU A 519 -20.72 -7.95 -7.88
C GLU A 519 -20.83 -8.44 -9.33
N GLU A 520 -20.06 -9.46 -9.70
CA GLU A 520 -20.26 -10.19 -10.94
C GLU A 520 -21.63 -10.88 -10.93
N GLU A 521 -22.70 -10.11 -10.95
CA GLU A 521 -24.00 -10.53 -11.43
C GLU A 521 -24.23 -9.77 -12.75
N ASP A 522 -24.27 -10.55 -13.84
CA ASP A 522 -24.63 -10.15 -15.22
C ASP A 522 -23.58 -9.54 -16.15
N ALA A 523 -22.34 -10.07 -16.14
CA ALA A 523 -21.51 -10.06 -17.36
C ALA A 523 -22.01 -11.13 -18.35
N THR A 524 -23.25 -11.00 -18.83
CA THR A 524 -23.67 -11.69 -20.05
C THR A 524 -22.95 -11.06 -21.24
N TYR A 525 -21.96 -11.79 -21.72
CA TYR A 525 -21.31 -11.62 -23.02
C TYR A 525 -22.33 -11.22 -24.10
N VAL A 526 -22.34 -9.95 -24.51
CA VAL A 526 -22.95 -9.58 -25.80
C VAL A 526 -21.96 -10.02 -26.87
N GLN A 527 -22.19 -11.24 -27.36
CA GLN A 527 -21.63 -11.73 -28.60
C GLN A 527 -21.93 -10.76 -29.74
N SER A 528 -20.89 -10.46 -30.51
CA SER A 528 -20.88 -10.23 -31.96
C SER A 528 -22.24 -9.98 -32.63
N GLY A 529 -22.49 -8.73 -33.01
CA GLY A 529 -23.48 -8.36 -34.02
C GLY A 529 -22.80 -7.75 -35.23
N SER A 530 -22.64 -8.56 -36.28
CA SER A 530 -22.26 -8.14 -37.62
C SER A 530 -23.19 -7.05 -38.19
N LYS A 531 -22.63 -5.96 -38.72
CA LYS A 531 -22.86 -5.48 -40.09
C LYS A 531 -21.88 -4.40 -40.48
#